data_AF-A0A3D4LMP5-F1
#
_entry.id   AF-A0A3D4LMP5-F1
#
_cell.length_a   1.000
_cell.length_b   1.000
_cell.length_c   1.000
_cell.angle_alpha   90.00
_cell.angle_beta   90.00
_cell.angle_gamma   90.00
#
_symmetry.space_group_name_H-M   'P 1'
#
loop_
_entity.id
_entity.type
_entity.pdbx_description
1 polymer ?
#
loop_
_entity_poly.entity_id
_entity_poly.type
_entity_poly.pdbx_seq_one_letter_code
_entity_poly.pdbx_strand_id
1 'polypeptide(L)' 'MTELKICVGSACHLKGSYDVIETFKYLIRDRNVSDKVEIKAAFCLGHCTEAVSVNLDGIIYSVS' A
#
# COMPACT_ATOMS: atom_id res chain seq x y z
N MET A 1 -4.22 -15.40 4.08
CA MET A 1 -4.17 -14.34 3.07
C MET A 1 -3.78 -13.07 3.80
N THR A 2 -2.62 -12.52 3.49
CA THR A 2 -2.13 -11.28 4.11
C THR A 2 -2.71 -10.08 3.37
N GLU A 3 -3.25 -9.11 4.11
CA GLU A 3 -3.86 -7.92 3.52
C GLU A 3 -2.83 -6.79 3.48
N LEU A 4 -2.49 -6.32 2.28
CA LEU A 4 -1.71 -5.11 2.07
C LEU A 4 -2.64 -3.94 1.75
N LYS A 5 -2.89 -3.09 2.74
CA LYS A 5 -3.74 -1.91 2.64
C LYS A 5 -2.90 -0.69 2.29
N ILE A 6 -3.15 -0.08 1.13
CA ILE A 6 -2.41 1.11 0.68
C ILE A 6 -3.29 2.35 0.88
N CYS A 7 -2.77 3.35 1.59
CA CYS A 7 -3.49 4.59 1.83
C CYS A 7 -3.65 5.39 0.54
N VAL A 8 -4.90 5.69 0.17
CA VAL A 8 -5.26 6.54 -0.98
C VAL A 8 -5.93 7.85 -0.56
N GLY A 9 -5.76 8.26 0.70
CA GLY A 9 -6.22 9.57 1.19
C GLY A 9 -5.50 10.73 0.50
N SER A 10 -6.02 11.96 0.64
CA SER A 10 -5.52 13.15 -0.05
C SER A 10 -4.00 13.35 0.04
N ALA A 11 -3.42 13.24 1.25
CA ALA A 11 -1.99 13.37 1.45
C ALA A 11 -1.17 12.26 0.78
N CYS A 12 -1.65 11.02 0.79
CA CYS A 12 -0.94 9.90 0.14
C CYS A 12 -1.11 9.92 -1.39
N HIS A 13 -2.25 10.42 -1.88
CA HIS A 13 -2.47 10.64 -3.31
C HIS A 13 -1.44 11.62 -3.89
N LEU A 14 -1.22 12.76 -3.22
CA LEU A 14 -0.20 13.74 -3.61
C LEU A 14 1.24 13.21 -3.52
N LYS A 15 1.47 12.16 -2.73
CA LYS A 15 2.79 11.52 -2.56
C LYS A 15 3.04 10.35 -3.51
N GLY A 16 2.13 10.09 -4.46
CA GLY A 16 2.31 9.01 -5.44
C GLY A 16 1.78 7.65 -4.98
N SER A 17 0.72 7.59 -4.18
CA SER A 17 0.15 6.31 -3.75
C SER A 17 -0.26 5.38 -4.92
N TYR A 18 -0.57 5.94 -6.09
CA TYR A 18 -0.84 5.17 -7.30
C TYR A 18 0.40 4.44 -7.83
N ASP A 19 1.56 5.09 -7.82
CA ASP A 19 2.81 4.48 -8.25
C ASP A 19 3.22 3.34 -7.30
N VAL A 20 2.98 3.52 -6.00
CA VAL A 20 3.15 2.49 -4.98
C VAL A 20 2.23 1.29 -5.24
N ILE A 21 0.94 1.54 -5.56
CA ILE A 21 -0.02 0.47 -5.90
C ILE A 21 0.45 -0.34 -7.11
N GLU A 22 0.84 0.34 -8.20
CA GLU A 22 1.27 -0.35 -9.42
C GLU A 22 2.57 -1.13 -9.21
N THR A 23 3.50 -0.59 -8.42
CA THR A 23 4.74 -1.27 -8.02
C THR A 23 4.43 -2.55 -7.24
N PHE A 24 3.53 -2.50 -6.25
CA PHE A 24 3.15 -3.71 -5.51
C PHE A 24 2.42 -4.73 -6.40
N LYS A 25 1.52 -4.29 -7.30
CA LYS A 25 0.88 -5.19 -8.27
C LYS A 25 1.89 -5.85 -9.19
N TYR A 26 2.95 -5.14 -9.60
CA TYR A 26 4.05 -5.70 -10.37
C TYR A 26 4.81 -6.74 -9.54
N LEU A 27 5.25 -6.39 -8.34
CA LEU A 27 6.03 -7.28 -7.47
C LEU A 27 5.28 -8.56 -7.07
N ILE A 28 3.96 -8.47 -6.81
CA ILE A 28 3.14 -9.64 -6.47
C ILE A 28 3.08 -10.61 -7.65
N ARG A 29 2.94 -10.09 -8.88
CA ARG A 29 2.95 -10.89 -10.11
C ARG A 29 4.33 -11.48 -10.38
N ASP A 30 5.37 -10.65 -10.33
CA ASP A 30 6.77 -11.04 -10.57
C ASP A 30 7.23 -12.15 -9.63
N ARG A 31 6.83 -12.07 -8.35
CA ARG A 31 7.17 -13.07 -7.33
C ARG A 31 6.22 -14.27 -7.27
N ASN A 32 5.18 -14.32 -8.11
CA ASN A 32 4.14 -15.35 -8.10
C ASN A 32 3.53 -15.58 -6.69
N VAL A 33 3.17 -14.51 -5.99
CA VAL A 33 2.58 -14.55 -4.64
C VAL A 33 1.14 -14.01 -4.58
N SER A 34 0.46 -13.97 -5.72
CA SER A 34 -0.93 -13.51 -5.84
C SER A 34 -1.92 -14.33 -5.00
N ASP A 35 -1.56 -15.56 -4.61
CA ASP A 35 -2.32 -16.44 -3.72
C ASP A 35 -2.11 -16.14 -2.22
N LYS A 36 -1.12 -15.30 -1.90
CA LYS A 36 -0.70 -15.01 -0.51
C LYS A 36 -1.03 -13.59 -0.07
N VAL A 37 -1.00 -12.64 -0.99
CA VAL A 37 -1.14 -11.20 -0.71
C VAL A 37 -2.30 -10.62 -1.51
N GLU A 38 -3.22 -9.95 -0.82
CA GLU A 38 -4.31 -9.19 -1.42
C GLU A 38 -4.06 -7.70 -1.21
N ILE A 39 -4.03 -6.92 -2.30
CA ILE A 39 -3.93 -5.45 -2.23
C ILE A 39 -5.33 -4.87 -2.02
N LYS A 40 -5.48 -4.03 -1.00
CA LYS A 40 -6.69 -3.26 -0.74
C LYS A 40 -6.39 -1.77 -0.70
N ALA A 41 -7.26 -0.96 -1.28
CA ALA A 41 -7.23 0.47 -1.03
C ALA A 41 -7.78 0.72 0.38
N ALA A 42 -7.05 1.51 1.17
CA ALA A 42 -7.52 2.01 2.45
C ALA A 42 -7.65 3.53 2.41
N PHE A 43 -8.68 4.04 3.09
CA PHE A 43 -8.74 5.46 3.37
C PHE A 43 -7.74 5.82 4.47
N CYS A 44 -7.67 7.12 4.83
CA CYS A 44 -6.69 7.68 5.75
C CYS A 44 -6.30 6.73 6.90
N LEU A 45 -5.01 6.38 6.96
CA LEU A 45 -4.45 5.54 8.02
C LEU A 45 -3.99 6.37 9.24
N GLY A 46 -4.09 7.70 9.21
CA GLY A 46 -3.65 8.58 10.30
C GLY A 46 -2.14 8.87 10.35
N HIS A 47 -1.37 8.40 9.36
CA HIS A 47 0.10 8.55 9.29
C HIS A 47 0.54 9.47 8.14
N CYS A 48 -0.11 10.63 8.01
CA CYS A 48 0.09 11.55 6.88
C CYS A 48 1.40 12.35 6.91
N THR A 49 2.26 12.21 7.91
CA THR A 49 3.47 13.02 8.10
C THR A 49 4.65 12.58 7.25
N GLU A 50 4.68 11.35 6.75
CA GLU A 50 5.85 10.78 6.04
C GLU A 50 5.60 10.57 4.54
N ALA A 51 5.94 9.41 3.96
CA ALA A 51 5.66 9.08 2.56
C ALA A 51 4.24 8.47 2.41
N VAL A 52 4.06 7.50 1.51
CA VAL A 52 2.78 6.78 1.35
C VAL A 52 2.67 5.76 2.48
N SER A 53 1.60 5.85 3.26
CA SER A 53 1.34 4.89 4.34
C SER A 53 0.75 3.59 3.78
N VAL A 54 1.30 2.46 4.19
CA VAL A 54 0.76 1.12 3.92
C VAL A 54 0.57 0.36 5.23
N ASN A 55 -0.48 -0.45 5.33
CA ASN A 55 -0.73 -1.32 6.46
C ASN A 55 -0.64 -2.78 6.00
N LEU A 56 0.21 -3.56 6.66
CA LEU A 56 0.35 -4.99 6.42
C LEU A 56 0.02 -5.72 7.72
N ASP A 57 -1.09 -6.44 7.74
CA ASP A 57 -1.58 -7.20 8.90
C ASP A 57 -1.58 -6.38 10.21
N GLY A 58 -1.97 -5.10 10.14
CA GLY A 58 -2.09 -4.21 11.30
C GLY A 58 -0.87 -3.33 11.58
N ILE A 59 0.27 -3.59 10.92
CA ILE A 59 1.49 -2.79 11.09
C ILE A 59 1.57 -1.74 9.98
N ILE A 60 1.82 -0.48 10.35
CA ILE A 60 1.92 0.63 9.42
C ILE A 60 3.38 0.87 9.03
N TYR A 61 3.62 0.96 7.73
CA TYR A 61 4.90 1.29 7.11
C TYR A 61 4.74 2.54 6.23
N SER A 62 5.88 3.17 5.97
CA SER A 62 6.02 4.35 5.12
C SER A 62 6.88 3.96 3.93
N VAL A 63 6.35 4.12 2.71
CA VAL A 63 7.01 3.68 1.46
C VAL A 63 6.89 4.76 0.38
N SER A 64 7.80 4.72 -0.59
CA SER A 64 7.87 5.63 -1.74
C SER A 64 8.34 4.88 -2.98
#